data_AF-A0A922WRL7-F1
#
_entry.id   AF-A0A922WRL7-F1
#
_cell.length_a   1.000
_cell.length_b   1.000
_cell.length_c   1.000
_cell.angle_alpha   90.00
_cell.angle_beta   90.00
_cell.angle_gamma   90.00
#
_symmetry.space_group_name_H-M   'P 1'
#
loop_
_entity.id
_entity.type
_entity.pdbx_description
1 polymer ?
#
loop_
_entity_poly.entity_id
_entity_poly.type
_entity_poly.pdbx_seq_one_letter_code
_entity_poly.pdbx_strand_id
1 'polypeptide(L)'
;MHDTEPGLTRSPEDSLNEPLTPEEAEETAADANGFTLLRDDVTALFEDARTYAEAEIAFQKTRAGLAGKAAGRALVLLVLAVVLLHIALIALAVGAVIALAPLVTIWGAIAIVVGVLLIGVGLLVFGAIGKGKLLAAMFGGQEVS
;
A
#
# COMPACT_ATOMS: atom_id res chain seq x y z
N MET A 1 53.37 68.49 -42.78
CA MET A 1 53.24 68.04 -41.38
C MET A 1 52.11 67.04 -41.38
N HIS A 2 52.44 65.75 -41.38
CA HIS A 2 51.51 64.63 -41.35
C HIS A 2 51.58 64.04 -39.94
N ASP A 3 50.56 64.28 -39.14
CA ASP A 3 50.45 63.66 -37.82
C ASP A 3 49.80 62.31 -38.00
N THR A 4 50.58 61.26 -37.74
CA THR A 4 50.12 59.88 -37.65
C THR A 4 49.90 59.62 -36.16
N GLU A 5 48.66 59.73 -35.69
CA GLU A 5 48.33 59.33 -34.33
C GLU A 5 48.40 57.79 -34.20
N PRO A 6 49.04 57.26 -33.14
CA PRO A 6 49.24 55.84 -32.95
C PRO A 6 47.97 55.17 -32.42
N GLY A 7 47.58 54.06 -33.03
CA GLY A 7 46.46 53.23 -32.58
C GLY A 7 46.68 52.72 -31.16
N LEU A 8 45.84 53.19 -30.23
CA LEU A 8 45.77 52.74 -28.85
C LEU A 8 45.42 51.25 -28.81
N THR A 9 46.29 50.48 -28.17
CA THR A 9 46.10 49.07 -27.85
C THR A 9 44.87 48.92 -26.95
N ARG A 10 43.82 48.25 -27.45
CA ARG A 10 42.62 47.88 -26.69
C ARG A 10 43.02 46.98 -25.53
N SER A 11 42.81 47.44 -24.30
CA SER A 11 43.11 46.63 -23.10
C SER A 11 42.06 45.53 -22.93
N PRO A 12 42.40 44.36 -22.34
CA PRO A 12 41.45 43.27 -22.06
C PRO A 12 40.27 43.68 -21.16
N GLU A 13 40.39 44.82 -20.48
CA GLU A 13 39.38 45.38 -19.58
C GLU A 13 38.26 46.13 -20.32
N ASP A 14 38.46 46.48 -21.61
CA ASP A 14 37.49 47.20 -22.44
C ASP A 14 36.33 46.28 -22.91
N SER A 15 36.55 44.96 -22.96
CA SER A 15 35.50 43.98 -23.30
C SER A 15 34.55 43.66 -22.15
N LEU A 16 34.86 44.07 -20.91
CA LEU A 16 34.00 43.85 -19.74
C LEU A 16 33.07 45.04 -19.45
N ASN A 17 33.29 46.17 -20.12
CA ASN A 17 32.51 47.41 -19.99
C ASN A 17 31.82 47.80 -21.31
N GLU A 18 31.77 46.91 -22.29
CA GLU A 18 30.99 47.13 -23.51
C GLU A 18 29.50 47.09 -23.12
N PRO A 19 28.74 48.18 -23.32
CA PRO A 19 27.34 48.21 -22.97
C PRO A 19 26.62 47.14 -23.79
N LEU A 20 25.99 46.19 -23.10
CA LEU A 20 25.17 45.14 -23.71
C LEU A 20 24.29 45.76 -24.79
N THR A 21 24.41 45.24 -26.00
CA THR A 21 23.60 45.73 -27.10
C THR A 21 22.12 45.48 -26.78
N PRO A 22 21.18 46.33 -27.25
CA PRO A 22 19.75 46.15 -26.98
C PRO A 22 19.24 44.74 -27.30
N GLU A 23 19.84 44.09 -28.30
CA GLU A 23 19.53 42.73 -28.76
C GLU A 23 19.98 41.67 -27.74
N GLU A 24 21.19 41.79 -27.16
CA GLU A 24 21.70 40.86 -26.14
C GLU A 24 20.94 41.01 -24.80
N ALA A 25 20.57 42.23 -24.42
CA ALA A 25 19.78 42.47 -23.20
C ALA A 25 18.36 41.90 -23.29
N GLU A 26 17.76 41.92 -24.49
CA GLU A 26 16.45 41.34 -24.76
C GLU A 26 16.51 39.80 -24.81
N GLU A 27 17.59 39.22 -25.34
CA GLU A 27 17.84 37.77 -25.34
C GLU A 27 18.07 37.22 -23.93
N THR A 28 18.84 37.92 -23.09
CA THR A 28 19.06 37.49 -21.69
C THR A 28 17.78 37.60 -20.85
N ALA A 29 16.96 38.63 -21.09
CA ALA A 29 15.66 38.77 -20.44
C ALA A 29 14.66 37.71 -20.91
N ALA A 30 14.65 37.36 -22.20
CA ALA A 30 13.81 36.30 -22.75
C ALA A 30 14.18 34.91 -22.18
N ASP A 31 15.47 34.60 -22.01
CA ASP A 31 15.93 33.36 -21.39
C ASP A 31 15.56 33.26 -19.90
N ALA A 32 15.75 34.35 -19.13
CA ALA A 32 15.35 34.43 -17.74
C ALA A 32 13.82 34.28 -17.55
N ASN A 33 13.04 34.85 -18.48
CA ASN A 33 11.59 34.71 -18.51
C ASN A 33 11.16 33.29 -18.91
N GLY A 34 11.83 32.66 -19.88
CA GLY A 34 11.59 31.29 -20.30
C GLY A 34 11.87 30.28 -19.19
N PHE A 35 12.96 30.45 -18.45
CA PHE A 35 13.27 29.61 -17.29
C PHE A 35 12.25 29.78 -16.16
N THR A 36 11.74 31.00 -15.95
CA THR A 36 10.68 31.28 -14.97
C THR A 36 9.36 30.62 -15.38
N LEU A 37 8.96 30.72 -16.65
CA LEU A 37 7.75 30.09 -17.18
C LEU A 37 7.80 28.56 -17.12
N LEU A 38 8.93 27.94 -17.47
CA LEU A 38 9.12 26.49 -17.34
C LEU A 38 9.04 26.04 -15.88
N ARG A 39 9.56 26.85 -14.96
CA ARG A 39 9.51 26.56 -13.53
C ARG A 39 8.08 26.68 -13.00
N ASP A 40 7.33 27.67 -13.45
CA ASP A 40 5.92 27.84 -13.12
C ASP A 40 5.07 26.69 -13.67
N ASP A 41 5.31 26.27 -14.90
CA ASP A 41 4.65 25.10 -15.52
C ASP A 41 4.94 23.80 -14.76
N VAL A 42 6.20 23.57 -14.36
CA VAL A 42 6.56 22.39 -13.53
C VAL A 42 5.88 22.46 -12.17
N THR A 43 5.76 23.64 -11.59
CA THR A 43 5.09 23.84 -10.30
C THR A 43 3.59 23.57 -10.43
N ALA A 44 2.96 24.06 -11.50
CA ALA A 44 1.56 23.80 -11.82
C ALA A 44 1.28 22.31 -12.07
N LEU A 45 2.14 21.60 -12.82
CA LEU A 45 2.03 20.16 -13.04
C LEU A 45 2.23 19.35 -11.76
N PHE A 46 3.12 19.80 -10.87
CA PHE A 46 3.32 19.17 -9.56
C PHE A 46 2.10 19.36 -8.65
N GLU A 47 1.50 20.54 -8.68
CA GLU A 47 0.31 20.87 -7.90
C GLU A 47 -0.93 20.13 -8.42
N ASP A 48 -1.06 19.98 -9.74
CA ASP A 48 -2.09 19.15 -10.37
C ASP A 48 -1.89 17.65 -10.08
N ALA A 49 -0.65 17.14 -10.15
CA ALA A 49 -0.33 15.75 -9.82
C ALA A 49 -0.59 15.43 -8.34
N ARG A 50 -0.28 16.37 -7.44
CA ARG A 50 -0.59 16.26 -6.02
C ARG A 50 -2.10 16.25 -5.78
N THR A 51 -2.83 17.14 -6.43
CA THR A 51 -4.30 17.22 -6.33
C THR A 51 -4.96 15.94 -6.83
N TYR A 52 -4.45 15.35 -7.91
CA TYR A 52 -4.90 14.06 -8.44
C TYR A 52 -4.57 12.89 -7.50
N ALA A 53 -3.38 12.87 -6.91
CA ALA A 53 -2.98 11.86 -5.92
C ALA A 53 -3.81 11.96 -4.63
N GLU A 54 -4.10 13.16 -4.15
CA GLU A 54 -4.95 13.40 -2.99
C GLU A 54 -6.40 12.94 -3.23
N ALA A 55 -6.91 13.09 -4.46
CA ALA A 55 -8.22 12.59 -4.86
C ALA A 55 -8.30 11.05 -4.86
N GLU A 56 -7.28 10.35 -5.35
CA GLU A 56 -7.24 8.89 -5.38
C GLU A 56 -7.06 8.29 -3.98
N ILE A 57 -6.22 8.92 -3.14
CA ILE A 57 -6.04 8.57 -1.73
C ILE A 57 -7.35 8.74 -0.96
N ALA A 58 -8.11 9.82 -1.21
CA ALA A 58 -9.41 10.03 -0.58
C ALA A 58 -10.45 8.97 -1.00
N PHE A 59 -10.41 8.52 -2.25
CA PHE A 59 -11.28 7.44 -2.75
C PHE A 59 -10.99 6.10 -2.09
N GLN A 60 -9.70 5.73 -1.96
CA GLN A 60 -9.32 4.49 -1.29
C GLN A 60 -9.51 4.55 0.24
N LYS A 61 -9.29 5.72 0.85
CA LYS A 61 -9.56 5.96 2.29
C LYS A 61 -11.04 5.82 2.64
N THR A 62 -11.93 6.19 1.72
CA THR A 62 -13.39 6.06 1.92
C THR A 62 -13.86 4.62 1.75
N ARG A 63 -13.32 3.87 0.78
CA ARG A 63 -13.54 2.42 0.66
C ARG A 63 -12.98 1.63 1.85
N ALA A 64 -11.78 1.98 2.32
CA ALA A 64 -11.16 1.39 3.51
C ALA A 64 -11.91 1.75 4.81
N GLY A 65 -12.51 2.95 4.90
CA GLY A 65 -13.29 3.38 6.05
C GLY A 65 -14.64 2.68 6.19
N LEU A 66 -15.37 2.45 5.09
CA LEU A 66 -16.62 1.69 5.11
C LEU A 66 -16.36 0.17 5.26
N ALA A 67 -15.37 -0.37 4.55
CA ALA A 67 -14.95 -1.75 4.72
C ALA A 67 -14.40 -2.01 6.13
N GLY A 68 -13.68 -1.04 6.72
CA GLY A 68 -13.10 -1.15 8.06
C GLY A 68 -14.14 -1.25 9.18
N LYS A 69 -15.27 -0.53 9.09
CA LYS A 69 -16.35 -0.64 10.08
C LYS A 69 -17.08 -1.98 10.00
N ALA A 70 -17.37 -2.44 8.78
CA ALA A 70 -17.95 -3.76 8.55
C ALA A 70 -16.98 -4.89 8.97
N ALA A 71 -15.70 -4.76 8.62
CA ALA A 71 -14.64 -5.69 9.01
C ALA A 71 -14.42 -5.71 10.53
N GLY A 72 -14.47 -4.56 11.21
CA GLY A 72 -14.39 -4.48 12.66
C GLY A 72 -15.54 -5.22 13.35
N ARG A 73 -16.79 -5.01 12.90
CA ARG A 73 -17.94 -5.73 13.46
C ARG A 73 -17.91 -7.23 13.12
N ALA A 74 -17.48 -7.60 11.92
CA ALA A 74 -17.26 -8.98 11.52
C ALA A 74 -16.17 -9.66 12.38
N LEU A 75 -15.09 -8.95 12.69
CA LEU A 75 -14.01 -9.45 13.55
C LEU A 75 -14.51 -9.70 14.98
N VAL A 76 -15.28 -8.77 15.56
CA VAL A 76 -15.88 -8.96 16.88
C VAL A 76 -16.82 -10.17 16.90
N LEU A 77 -17.67 -10.32 15.88
CA LEU A 77 -18.54 -11.49 15.75
C LEU A 77 -17.75 -12.79 15.57
N LEU A 78 -16.67 -12.78 14.80
CA LEU A 78 -15.79 -13.93 14.61
C LEU A 78 -15.11 -14.34 15.91
N VAL A 79 -14.55 -13.37 16.65
CA VAL A 79 -13.94 -13.62 17.96
C VAL A 79 -14.98 -14.22 18.91
N LEU A 80 -16.17 -13.61 18.98
CA LEU A 80 -17.26 -14.11 19.83
C LEU A 80 -17.67 -15.53 19.42
N ALA A 81 -17.80 -15.80 18.13
CA ALA A 81 -18.14 -17.12 17.61
C ALA A 81 -17.08 -18.17 17.96
N VAL A 82 -15.78 -17.83 17.84
CA VAL A 82 -14.68 -18.73 18.21
C VAL A 82 -14.69 -19.03 19.71
N VAL A 83 -14.90 -18.02 20.56
CA VAL A 83 -15.01 -18.20 22.02
C VAL A 83 -16.19 -19.10 22.37
N LEU A 84 -17.38 -18.83 21.81
CA LEU A 84 -18.57 -19.64 22.04
C LEU A 84 -18.40 -21.08 21.52
N LEU A 85 -17.80 -21.25 20.35
CA LEU A 85 -17.47 -22.56 19.78
C LEU A 85 -16.53 -23.33 20.71
N HIS A 86 -15.52 -22.67 21.27
CA HIS A 86 -14.59 -23.32 22.20
C HIS A 86 -15.28 -23.81 23.47
N ILE A 87 -16.11 -22.96 24.08
CA ILE A 87 -16.91 -23.34 25.26
C ILE A 87 -17.86 -24.50 24.92
N ALA A 88 -18.51 -24.45 23.75
CA ALA A 88 -19.39 -25.51 23.28
C ALA A 88 -18.65 -26.84 23.09
N LEU A 89 -17.43 -26.83 22.54
CA LEU A 89 -16.62 -28.03 22.37
C LEU A 89 -16.24 -28.66 23.72
N ILE A 90 -15.90 -27.85 24.72
CA ILE A 90 -15.62 -28.33 26.08
C ILE A 90 -16.88 -28.95 26.69
N ALA A 91 -18.03 -28.25 26.63
CA ALA A 91 -19.29 -28.74 27.16
C ALA A 91 -19.73 -30.05 26.47
N LEU A 92 -19.57 -30.13 25.14
CA LEU A 92 -19.83 -31.33 24.36
C LEU A 92 -18.92 -32.48 24.78
N ALA A 93 -17.62 -32.24 24.95
CA ALA A 93 -16.68 -33.27 25.38
C ALA A 93 -17.04 -33.81 26.77
N VAL A 94 -17.31 -32.92 27.74
CA VAL A 94 -17.73 -33.31 29.09
C VAL A 94 -19.05 -34.08 29.07
N GLY A 95 -20.06 -33.57 28.35
CA GLY A 95 -21.36 -34.23 28.22
C GLY A 95 -21.26 -35.61 27.56
N ALA A 96 -20.45 -35.74 26.52
CA ALA A 96 -20.22 -37.01 25.83
C ALA A 96 -19.53 -38.04 26.73
N VAL A 97 -18.53 -37.62 27.52
CA VAL A 97 -17.87 -38.51 28.48
C VAL A 97 -18.87 -39.01 29.54
N ILE A 98 -19.69 -38.12 30.10
CA ILE A 98 -20.70 -38.50 31.10
C ILE A 98 -21.73 -39.47 30.49
N ALA A 99 -22.17 -39.23 29.25
CA ALA A 99 -23.13 -40.08 28.56
C ALA A 99 -22.56 -41.47 28.19
N LEU A 100 -21.28 -41.57 27.81
CA LEU A 100 -20.64 -42.83 27.42
C LEU A 100 -20.08 -43.63 28.60
N ALA A 101 -19.73 -42.98 29.71
CA ALA A 101 -19.19 -43.63 30.90
C ALA A 101 -19.97 -44.89 31.35
N PRO A 102 -21.32 -44.89 31.40
CA PRO A 102 -22.06 -46.09 31.79
C PRO A 102 -22.01 -47.24 30.77
N LEU A 103 -21.67 -46.99 29.49
CA LEU A 103 -21.66 -48.01 28.44
C LEU A 103 -20.29 -48.66 28.27
N VAL A 104 -19.22 -47.86 28.27
CA VAL A 104 -17.87 -48.29 27.82
C VAL A 104 -16.78 -48.06 28.87
N THR A 105 -17.15 -47.72 30.11
CA THR A 105 -16.27 -47.27 31.19
C THR A 105 -15.62 -45.90 30.92
N ILE A 106 -15.11 -45.26 31.97
CA ILE A 106 -14.52 -43.91 31.90
C ILE A 106 -13.34 -43.85 30.92
N TRP A 107 -12.45 -44.84 30.94
CA TRP A 107 -11.28 -44.89 30.06
C TRP A 107 -11.67 -45.06 28.59
N GLY A 108 -12.66 -45.91 28.31
CA GLY A 108 -13.19 -46.10 26.96
C GLY A 108 -13.88 -44.84 26.42
N ALA A 109 -14.66 -44.17 27.27
CA ALA A 109 -15.33 -42.92 26.91
C ALA A 109 -14.33 -41.81 26.52
N ILE A 110 -13.28 -41.62 27.32
CA ILE A 110 -12.23 -40.63 27.02
C ILE A 110 -11.53 -40.95 25.70
N ALA A 111 -11.12 -42.20 25.49
CA ALA A 111 -10.44 -42.61 24.27
C ALA A 111 -11.29 -42.38 23.01
N ILE A 112 -12.59 -42.68 23.07
CA ILE A 112 -13.52 -42.46 21.96
C ILE A 112 -13.71 -40.97 21.68
N VAL A 113 -13.99 -40.16 22.70
CA VAL A 113 -14.25 -38.72 22.54
C VAL A 113 -13.02 -38.01 21.98
N VAL A 114 -11.84 -38.29 22.52
CA VAL A 114 -10.57 -37.73 22.02
C VAL A 114 -10.29 -38.20 20.59
N GLY A 115 -10.49 -39.50 20.31
CA GLY A 115 -10.30 -40.05 18.96
C GLY A 115 -11.18 -39.37 17.92
N VAL A 116 -12.48 -39.20 18.21
CA VAL A 116 -13.43 -38.53 17.31
C VAL A 116 -13.07 -37.05 17.10
N LEU A 117 -12.71 -36.33 18.17
CA LEU A 117 -12.29 -34.92 18.07
C LEU A 117 -11.02 -34.77 17.23
N LEU A 118 -10.03 -35.64 17.41
CA LEU A 118 -8.79 -35.61 16.62
C LEU A 118 -9.03 -35.92 15.14
N ILE A 119 -9.89 -36.90 14.83
CA ILE A 119 -10.30 -37.19 13.45
C ILE A 119 -11.01 -35.97 12.85
N GLY A 120 -11.93 -35.35 13.61
CA GLY A 120 -12.63 -34.14 13.18
C GLY A 120 -11.69 -32.98 12.88
N VAL A 121 -10.70 -32.73 13.76
CA VAL A 121 -9.65 -31.72 13.54
C VAL A 121 -8.84 -32.06 12.29
N GLY A 122 -8.42 -33.32 12.12
CA GLY A 122 -7.66 -33.76 10.95
C GLY A 122 -8.41 -33.50 9.64
N LEU A 123 -9.69 -33.84 9.58
CA LEU A 123 -10.55 -33.59 8.42
C LEU A 123 -10.72 -32.09 8.14
N LEU A 124 -10.93 -31.28 9.18
CA LEU A 124 -11.09 -29.84 9.05
C LEU A 124 -9.81 -29.18 8.51
N VAL A 125 -8.65 -29.56 9.05
CA VAL A 125 -7.34 -29.07 8.60
C VAL A 125 -7.08 -29.48 7.14
N PHE A 126 -7.35 -30.75 6.79
CA PHE A 126 -7.13 -31.24 5.42
C PHE A 126 -8.02 -30.50 4.41
N GLY A 127 -9.29 -30.28 4.77
CA GLY A 127 -10.23 -29.50 3.96
C GLY A 127 -9.84 -28.02 3.82
N ALA A 128 -9.30 -27.42 4.88
CA ALA A 128 -8.83 -26.04 4.87
C ALA A 128 -7.59 -25.88 3.98
N ILE A 129 -6.64 -26.81 4.04
CA ILE A 129 -5.44 -26.79 3.20
C ILE A 129 -5.81 -26.89 1.72
N GLY A 130 -6.77 -27.76 1.35
CA GLY A 130 -7.23 -27.88 -0.03
C GLY A 130 -7.82 -26.58 -0.58
N LYS A 131 -8.65 -25.89 0.22
CA LYS A 131 -9.26 -24.60 -0.15
C LYS A 131 -8.27 -23.45 -0.15
N GLY A 132 -7.33 -23.43 0.80
CA GLY A 132 -6.27 -22.43 0.89
C GLY A 132 -5.33 -22.47 -0.32
N LYS A 133 -4.98 -23.67 -0.80
CA LYS A 133 -4.18 -23.84 -2.03
C LYS A 133 -4.90 -23.32 -3.27
N LEU A 134 -6.22 -23.52 -3.36
CA LEU A 134 -7.02 -23.03 -4.48
C LEU A 134 -7.10 -21.49 -4.50
N LEU A 135 -7.31 -20.87 -3.34
CA LEU A 135 -7.28 -19.41 -3.22
C LEU A 135 -5.88 -18.86 -3.54
N ALA A 136 -4.82 -19.47 -2.99
CA ALA A 136 -3.45 -19.08 -3.29
C ALA A 136 -3.10 -19.22 -4.79
N ALA A 137 -3.60 -20.26 -5.47
CA ALA A 137 -3.42 -20.43 -6.91
C ALA A 137 -4.17 -19.37 -7.73
N MET A 138 -5.36 -18.94 -7.31
CA MET A 138 -6.12 -17.88 -7.98
C MET A 138 -5.46 -16.50 -7.86
N PHE A 139 -4.79 -16.22 -6.73
CA PHE A 139 -4.07 -14.96 -6.53
C PHE A 139 -2.63 -15.00 -7.05
N GLY A 140 -1.99 -16.17 -7.10
CA GLY A 140 -0.62 -16.35 -7.62
C GLY A 140 -0.53 -16.46 -9.15
N GLY A 141 -1.65 -16.71 -9.85
CA GLY A 141 -1.69 -16.73 -11.32
C GLY A 141 -1.84 -15.36 -11.98
N GLN A 142 -1.89 -14.27 -11.20
CA GLN A 142 -2.01 -12.89 -11.66
C GLN A 142 -0.67 -12.14 -11.62
N GLU A 143 0.44 -12.78 -12.01
CA GLU A 143 1.63 -12.05 -12.45
C GLU A 143 1.54 -11.83 -13.97
N VAL A 144 1.13 -10.61 -14.32
CA VAL A 144 1.42 -9.83 -15.54
C VAL A 144 1.79 -10.64 -16.80
N SER A 145 0.85 -10.68 -17.75
CA SER A 145 1.16 -10.74 -19.17
C SER A 145 0.49 -9.58 -19.90
#